data_AF-A0A5C1MC53-F1
#
_entry.id   AF-A0A5C1MC53-F1
#
_cell.length_a   1.000
_cell.length_b   1.000
_cell.length_c   1.000
_cell.angle_alpha   90.00
_cell.angle_beta   90.00
_cell.angle_gamma   90.00
#
_symmetry.space_group_name_H-M   'P 1'
#
loop_
_entity.id
_entity.type
_entity.pdbx_description
1 polymer ?
#
loop_
_entity_poly.entity_id
_entity_poly.type
_entity_poly.pdbx_seq_one_letter_code
_entity_poly.pdbx_strand_id
1 'polypeptide(L)'
;MIRDMASVSLLAVGLLVYLVVVSPFTSYMRNKPIEEKLGFVPSVKLLKPLSADQKELVGASLSMKVLMYYGGVLEKIQGRKVITESPDLLGMSRLLHGAVQLDPYNMDAYYFAQGFLTWDARQFKVANNLLQYGMKYRTWDWYLPFYAGFNHAYFLKDFKKAAEYYRRAGELSGQELHISLAGRYLQESGQTNLAIGYLRAMIASSHNETARKSFETRLNAFEGVRMIEIARDRFRGKKGREPLSVAELLKSGFLETLPSDPYGGQFYLEPDGKVSTTSKFAFGGKTK
;
A
#
# COMPACT_ATOMS: atom_id res chain seq x y z
N MET A 1 24.93 -17.45 -74.17
CA MET A 1 26.06 -17.58 -73.21
C MET A 1 26.44 -16.26 -72.55
N ILE A 2 27.05 -15.27 -73.23
CA ILE A 2 27.50 -14.02 -72.57
C ILE A 2 26.33 -13.19 -71.99
N ARG A 3 25.19 -13.14 -72.70
CA ARG A 3 23.98 -12.41 -72.28
C ARG A 3 23.27 -13.07 -71.09
N ASP A 4 23.31 -14.40 -71.02
CA ASP A 4 22.75 -15.18 -69.91
C ASP A 4 23.62 -15.01 -68.65
N MET A 5 24.94 -15.00 -68.80
CA MET A 5 25.87 -14.75 -67.70
C MET A 5 25.69 -13.35 -67.10
N ALA A 6 25.53 -12.31 -67.93
CA ALA A 6 25.27 -10.95 -67.46
C ALA A 6 23.95 -10.86 -66.67
N SER A 7 22.91 -11.58 -67.10
CA SER A 7 21.60 -11.63 -66.43
C SER A 7 21.68 -12.32 -65.08
N VAL A 8 22.43 -13.43 -65.01
CA VAL A 8 22.68 -14.18 -63.76
C VAL A 8 23.52 -13.34 -62.78
N SER A 9 24.53 -12.62 -63.27
CA SER A 9 25.33 -11.71 -62.44
C SER A 9 24.49 -10.56 -61.89
N LEU A 10 23.58 -9.98 -62.67
CA LEU A 10 22.71 -8.90 -62.22
C LEU A 10 21.75 -9.35 -61.11
N LEU A 11 21.18 -10.56 -61.26
CA LEU A 11 20.34 -11.18 -60.24
C LEU A 11 21.12 -11.48 -58.95
N ALA A 12 22.34 -12.02 -59.07
CA ALA A 12 23.19 -12.31 -57.93
C ALA A 12 23.55 -11.02 -57.16
N VAL A 13 23.92 -9.96 -57.87
CA VAL A 13 24.20 -8.64 -57.27
C VAL A 13 22.94 -8.07 -56.61
N GLY A 14 21.78 -8.14 -57.26
CA GLY A 14 20.51 -7.69 -56.68
C GLY A 14 20.14 -8.43 -55.39
N LEU A 15 20.35 -9.74 -55.35
CA LEU A 15 20.07 -10.57 -54.17
C LEU A 15 21.05 -10.30 -53.02
N LEU A 16 22.31 -10.02 -53.36
CA LEU A 16 23.34 -9.63 -52.38
C LEU A 16 23.04 -8.24 -51.79
N VAL A 17 22.65 -7.26 -52.61
CA VAL A 17 22.18 -5.94 -52.16
C VAL A 17 20.93 -6.08 -51.28
N TYR A 18 19.97 -6.91 -51.67
CA TYR A 18 18.78 -7.18 -50.88
C TYR A 18 19.12 -7.74 -49.50
N LEU A 19 20.01 -8.74 -49.42
CA LEU A 19 20.43 -9.32 -48.14
C LEU A 19 21.21 -8.30 -47.28
N VAL A 20 22.07 -7.49 -47.89
CA VAL A 20 22.86 -6.46 -47.19
C VAL A 20 21.98 -5.35 -46.64
N VAL A 21 20.84 -5.03 -47.27
CA VAL A 21 19.91 -4.01 -46.75
C VAL A 21 18.93 -4.62 -45.74
N VAL A 22 18.31 -5.75 -46.09
CA VAL A 22 17.20 -6.33 -45.30
C VAL A 22 17.70 -6.98 -44.01
N SER A 23 18.87 -7.61 -44.01
CA SER A 23 19.41 -8.27 -42.80
C SER A 23 19.71 -7.27 -41.65
N PRO A 24 20.48 -6.19 -41.84
CA PRO A 24 20.68 -5.19 -40.79
C PRO A 24 19.38 -4.43 -40.48
N PHE A 25 18.50 -4.20 -41.46
CA PHE A 25 17.21 -3.56 -41.20
C PHE A 25 16.28 -4.43 -40.34
N THR A 26 16.16 -5.73 -40.61
CA THR A 26 15.37 -6.66 -39.78
C THR A 26 16.00 -6.88 -38.42
N SER A 27 17.34 -6.94 -38.33
CA SER A 27 18.05 -6.97 -37.05
C SER A 27 17.81 -5.71 -36.23
N TYR A 28 17.88 -4.53 -36.87
CA TYR A 28 17.55 -3.25 -36.24
C TYR A 28 16.08 -3.22 -35.80
N MET A 29 15.12 -3.60 -36.65
CA MET A 29 13.70 -3.59 -36.30
C MET A 29 13.35 -4.59 -35.17
N ARG A 30 14.05 -5.73 -35.09
CA ARG A 30 13.92 -6.68 -33.97
C ARG A 30 14.47 -6.13 -32.66
N ASN A 31 15.56 -5.37 -32.73
CA ASN A 31 16.29 -4.84 -31.58
C ASN A 31 15.97 -3.36 -31.29
N LYS A 32 15.07 -2.74 -32.06
CA LYS A 32 14.76 -1.31 -31.95
C LYS A 32 14.16 -1.06 -30.56
N PRO A 33 14.74 -0.18 -29.74
CA PRO A 33 14.10 0.23 -28.51
C PRO A 33 12.79 0.92 -28.87
N ILE A 34 11.69 0.37 -28.36
CA ILE A 34 10.35 0.94 -28.57
C ILE A 34 10.10 1.92 -27.43
N GLU A 35 10.14 3.23 -27.73
CA GLU A 35 9.67 4.26 -26.81
C GLU A 35 8.14 4.21 -26.75
N GLU A 36 7.61 3.77 -25.62
CA GLU A 36 6.18 3.85 -25.34
C GLU A 36 5.94 5.17 -24.63
N LYS A 37 5.09 6.02 -25.21
CA LYS A 37 4.77 7.34 -24.66
C LYS A 37 3.30 7.39 -24.30
N LEU A 38 3.01 7.89 -23.09
CA LEU A 38 1.64 8.14 -22.63
C LEU A 38 0.93 9.20 -23.51
N GLY A 39 1.70 10.03 -24.21
CA GLY A 39 1.22 11.06 -25.13
C GLY A 39 0.66 12.30 -24.42
N PHE A 40 0.37 13.34 -25.20
CA PHE A 40 -0.20 14.58 -24.67
C PHE A 40 -1.69 14.41 -24.36
N VAL A 41 -2.11 14.93 -23.21
CA VAL A 41 -3.52 15.03 -22.82
C VAL A 41 -3.72 16.44 -22.22
N PRO A 42 -4.76 17.18 -22.63
CA PRO A 42 -5.07 18.49 -22.08
C PRO A 42 -5.26 18.44 -20.55
N SER A 43 -4.99 19.56 -19.89
CA SER A 43 -5.22 19.64 -18.44
C SER A 43 -6.70 19.46 -18.09
N VAL A 44 -6.96 18.96 -16.89
CA VAL A 44 -8.32 18.73 -16.37
C VAL A 44 -9.16 20.00 -16.35
N LYS A 45 -8.51 21.15 -16.14
CA LYS A 45 -9.15 22.47 -16.18
C LYS A 45 -9.80 22.75 -17.54
N LEU A 46 -9.26 22.18 -18.61
CA LEU A 46 -9.82 22.25 -19.97
C LEU A 46 -10.77 21.08 -20.25
N LEU A 47 -10.41 19.86 -19.84
CA LEU A 47 -11.26 18.69 -20.09
C LEU A 47 -12.61 18.80 -19.39
N LYS A 48 -12.64 19.22 -18.11
CA LYS A 48 -13.88 19.26 -17.32
C LYS A 48 -15.02 20.08 -17.94
N PRO A 49 -14.81 21.31 -18.44
CA PRO A 49 -15.85 22.03 -19.16
C PRO A 49 -16.14 21.45 -20.55
N LEU A 50 -15.11 20.99 -21.28
CA LEU A 50 -15.29 20.44 -22.64
C LEU A 50 -16.04 19.10 -22.65
N SER A 51 -15.93 18.31 -21.60
CA SER A 51 -16.60 17.01 -21.47
C SER A 51 -18.11 17.13 -21.27
N ALA A 52 -18.66 18.30 -20.92
CA ALA A 52 -20.08 18.52 -20.64
C ALA A 52 -20.70 17.41 -19.75
N ASP A 53 -21.59 16.60 -20.30
CA ASP A 53 -22.30 15.49 -19.62
C ASP A 53 -21.55 14.14 -19.72
N GLN A 54 -20.40 14.10 -20.39
CA GLN A 54 -19.59 12.90 -20.63
C GLN A 54 -18.32 12.88 -19.75
N LYS A 55 -18.33 13.54 -18.59
CA LYS A 55 -17.16 13.65 -17.71
C LYS A 55 -16.69 12.30 -17.21
N GLU A 56 -17.63 11.41 -16.92
CA GLU A 56 -17.42 10.05 -16.44
C GLU A 56 -16.74 9.19 -17.51
N LEU A 57 -17.24 9.26 -18.74
CA LEU A 57 -16.64 8.58 -19.88
C LEU A 57 -15.21 9.10 -20.15
N VAL A 58 -15.00 10.41 -20.11
CA VAL A 58 -13.67 10.99 -20.26
C VAL A 58 -12.75 10.58 -19.11
N GLY A 59 -13.21 10.61 -17.87
CA GLY A 59 -12.47 10.11 -16.71
C GLY A 59 -12.05 8.65 -16.86
N ALA A 60 -12.97 7.77 -17.25
CA ALA A 60 -12.69 6.36 -17.51
C ALA A 60 -11.67 6.17 -18.64
N SER A 61 -11.75 6.95 -19.72
CA SER A 61 -10.77 6.91 -20.81
C SER A 61 -9.36 7.29 -20.38
N LEU A 62 -9.22 8.27 -19.47
CA LEU A 62 -7.92 8.67 -18.92
C LEU A 62 -7.31 7.54 -18.09
N SER A 63 -8.12 6.91 -17.22
CA SER A 63 -7.70 5.75 -16.45
C SER A 63 -7.27 4.60 -17.36
N MET A 64 -8.11 4.22 -18.32
CA MET A 64 -7.80 3.15 -19.27
C MET A 64 -6.51 3.41 -20.04
N LYS A 65 -6.28 4.66 -20.48
CA LYS A 65 -5.04 5.04 -21.17
C LYS A 65 -3.81 4.78 -20.30
N VAL A 66 -3.87 5.13 -19.02
CA VAL A 66 -2.79 4.89 -18.06
C VAL A 66 -2.56 3.41 -17.81
N LEU A 67 -3.63 2.63 -17.61
CA LEU A 67 -3.54 1.19 -17.39
C LEU A 67 -2.91 0.48 -18.61
N MET A 68 -3.39 0.80 -19.82
CA MET A 68 -2.87 0.22 -21.06
C MET A 68 -1.40 0.59 -21.30
N TYR A 69 -1.06 1.87 -21.07
CA TYR A 69 0.33 2.34 -21.16
C TYR A 69 1.25 1.56 -20.21
N TYR A 70 0.89 1.48 -18.94
CA TYR A 70 1.73 0.82 -17.95
C TYR A 70 1.81 -0.68 -18.19
N GLY A 71 0.71 -1.32 -18.57
CA GLY A 71 0.67 -2.74 -18.94
C GLY A 71 1.59 -3.05 -20.12
N GLY A 72 1.56 -2.24 -21.17
CA GLY A 72 2.45 -2.39 -22.33
C GLY A 72 3.93 -2.24 -21.97
N VAL A 73 4.25 -1.30 -21.07
CA VAL A 73 5.60 -1.12 -20.54
C VAL A 73 6.04 -2.35 -19.76
N LEU A 74 5.22 -2.88 -18.85
CA LEU A 74 5.54 -4.07 -18.06
C LEU A 74 5.74 -5.32 -18.93
N GLU A 75 4.88 -5.54 -19.93
CA GLU A 75 5.00 -6.68 -20.86
C GLU A 75 6.35 -6.67 -21.58
N LYS A 76 6.79 -5.49 -22.03
CA LYS A 76 8.06 -5.34 -22.74
C LYS A 76 9.28 -5.55 -21.84
N ILE A 77 9.21 -5.09 -20.59
CA ILE A 77 10.25 -5.39 -19.58
C ILE A 77 10.37 -6.89 -19.37
N GLN A 78 9.25 -7.60 -19.20
CA GLN A 78 9.23 -9.05 -19.01
C GLN A 78 9.72 -9.81 -20.25
N GLY A 79 9.38 -9.34 -21.45
CA GLY A 79 9.81 -9.88 -22.73
C GLY A 79 11.29 -9.64 -23.08
N ARG A 80 12.11 -9.12 -22.15
CA ARG A 80 13.52 -8.73 -22.35
C ARG A 80 13.75 -7.75 -23.51
N LYS A 81 12.71 -7.04 -23.95
CA LYS A 81 12.90 -5.93 -24.88
C LYS A 81 13.44 -4.75 -24.08
N VAL A 82 14.59 -4.23 -24.48
CA VAL A 82 15.22 -3.08 -23.81
C VAL A 82 14.29 -1.88 -23.96
N ILE A 83 13.70 -1.44 -22.85
CA ILE A 83 13.05 -0.13 -22.78
C ILE A 83 14.12 0.89 -22.39
N THR A 84 14.30 1.90 -23.22
CA THR A 84 15.32 2.93 -22.99
C THR A 84 14.91 3.93 -21.92
N GLU A 85 13.61 4.10 -21.67
CA GLU A 85 13.07 5.07 -20.71
C GLU A 85 12.23 4.41 -19.62
N SER A 86 12.38 4.89 -18.38
CA SER A 86 11.48 4.52 -17.28
C SER A 86 10.04 4.95 -17.58
N PRO A 87 9.01 4.23 -17.06
CA PRO A 87 7.62 4.64 -17.24
C PRO A 87 7.41 6.11 -16.82
N ASP A 88 6.56 6.84 -17.54
CA ASP A 88 6.17 8.23 -17.21
C ASP A 88 5.22 8.27 -16.00
N LEU A 89 5.77 7.97 -14.81
CA LEU A 89 5.00 7.90 -13.56
C LEU A 89 4.33 9.24 -13.21
N LEU A 90 4.97 10.37 -13.57
CA LEU A 90 4.40 11.70 -13.34
C LEU A 90 3.20 11.96 -14.26
N GLY A 91 3.34 11.63 -15.55
CA GLY A 91 2.24 11.70 -16.51
C GLY A 91 1.07 10.82 -16.09
N MET A 92 1.34 9.58 -15.68
CA MET A 92 0.34 8.65 -15.16
C MET A 92 -0.39 9.25 -13.95
N SER A 93 0.36 9.76 -12.96
CA SER A 93 -0.20 10.42 -11.78
C SER A 93 -1.11 11.57 -12.16
N ARG A 94 -0.67 12.46 -13.06
CA ARG A 94 -1.45 13.60 -13.54
C ARG A 94 -2.75 13.17 -14.20
N LEU A 95 -2.71 12.14 -15.07
CA LEU A 95 -3.92 11.66 -15.75
C LEU A 95 -4.91 11.04 -14.79
N LEU A 96 -4.46 10.25 -13.80
CA LEU A 96 -5.37 9.64 -12.82
C LEU A 96 -5.96 10.65 -11.84
N HIS A 97 -5.18 11.66 -11.41
CA HIS A 97 -5.74 12.78 -10.66
C HIS A 97 -6.82 13.50 -11.48
N GLY A 98 -6.61 13.60 -12.78
CA GLY A 98 -7.62 14.13 -13.69
C GLY A 98 -8.84 13.26 -13.85
N ALA A 99 -8.64 11.95 -13.96
CA ALA A 99 -9.73 10.98 -14.01
C ALA A 99 -10.65 11.13 -12.80
N VAL A 100 -10.09 11.18 -11.58
CA VAL A 100 -10.92 11.30 -10.36
C VAL A 100 -11.54 12.69 -10.16
N GLN A 101 -10.96 13.73 -10.76
CA GLN A 101 -11.55 15.09 -10.73
C GLN A 101 -12.73 15.24 -11.69
N LEU A 102 -12.77 14.41 -12.73
CA LEU A 102 -13.88 14.28 -13.66
C LEU A 102 -14.95 13.32 -13.11
N ASP A 103 -14.53 12.16 -12.63
CA ASP A 103 -15.36 11.13 -12.01
C ASP A 103 -14.76 10.67 -10.68
N PRO A 104 -15.18 11.26 -9.55
CA PRO A 104 -14.67 10.88 -8.23
C PRO A 104 -15.10 9.47 -7.81
N TYR A 105 -16.00 8.81 -8.55
CA TYR A 105 -16.43 7.44 -8.32
C TYR A 105 -15.63 6.41 -9.12
N ASN A 106 -14.67 6.82 -9.94
CA ASN A 106 -13.79 5.91 -10.69
C ASN A 106 -12.87 5.12 -9.74
N MET A 107 -13.24 3.89 -9.41
CA MET A 107 -12.52 3.01 -8.49
C MET A 107 -11.12 2.66 -9.01
N ASP A 108 -11.02 2.30 -10.29
CA ASP A 108 -9.78 1.82 -10.91
C ASP A 108 -8.66 2.86 -10.82
N ALA A 109 -9.00 4.14 -10.99
CA ALA A 109 -8.06 5.24 -10.86
C ALA A 109 -7.40 5.28 -9.47
N TYR A 110 -8.18 5.15 -8.40
CA TYR A 110 -7.63 5.18 -7.04
C TYR A 110 -6.76 3.96 -6.76
N TYR A 111 -7.23 2.76 -7.13
CA TYR A 111 -6.59 1.51 -6.73
C TYR A 111 -5.29 1.30 -7.50
N PHE A 112 -5.33 1.61 -8.81
CA PHE A 112 -4.15 1.56 -9.65
C PHE A 112 -3.13 2.64 -9.23
N ALA A 113 -3.58 3.88 -8.99
CA ALA A 113 -2.70 4.96 -8.51
C ALA A 113 -2.04 4.60 -7.19
N GLN A 114 -2.80 4.06 -6.24
CA GLN A 114 -2.27 3.60 -4.96
C GLN A 114 -1.11 2.60 -5.15
N GLY A 115 -1.23 1.66 -6.09
CA GLY A 115 -0.17 0.71 -6.41
C GLY A 115 1.12 1.41 -6.83
N PHE A 116 1.13 2.03 -8.01
CA PHE A 116 2.39 2.55 -8.55
C PHE A 116 2.90 3.79 -7.81
N LEU A 117 2.03 4.65 -7.27
CA LEU A 117 2.50 5.85 -6.56
C LEU A 117 3.29 5.48 -5.30
N THR A 118 2.93 4.38 -4.65
CA THR A 118 3.61 3.97 -3.42
C THR A 118 4.84 3.11 -3.69
N TRP A 119 4.74 2.11 -4.57
CA TRP A 119 5.82 1.16 -4.80
C TRP A 119 6.83 1.65 -5.83
N ASP A 120 6.37 2.15 -6.98
CA ASP A 120 7.24 2.51 -8.10
C ASP A 120 7.74 3.96 -7.97
N ALA A 121 6.82 4.90 -7.70
CA ALA A 121 7.15 6.33 -7.63
C ALA A 121 7.60 6.79 -6.22
N ARG A 122 7.32 5.99 -5.17
CA ARG A 122 7.57 6.32 -3.75
C ARG A 122 6.99 7.67 -3.31
N GLN A 123 5.89 8.09 -3.92
CA GLN A 123 5.15 9.33 -3.64
C GLN A 123 3.99 9.08 -2.67
N PHE A 124 4.28 8.62 -1.45
CA PHE A 124 3.27 8.22 -0.46
C PHE A 124 2.28 9.34 -0.11
N LYS A 125 2.75 10.59 -0.01
CA LYS A 125 1.88 11.75 0.28
C LYS A 125 0.90 12.02 -0.87
N VAL A 126 1.34 11.85 -2.12
CA VAL A 126 0.51 12.04 -3.31
C VAL A 126 -0.57 10.95 -3.36
N ALA A 127 -0.19 9.69 -3.14
CA ALA A 127 -1.14 8.59 -3.03
C ALA A 127 -2.18 8.85 -1.93
N ASN A 128 -1.75 9.23 -0.72
CA ASN A 128 -2.66 9.51 0.38
C ASN A 128 -3.59 10.70 0.13
N ASN A 129 -3.12 11.76 -0.55
CA ASN A 129 -3.97 12.89 -0.92
C ASN A 129 -5.06 12.47 -1.91
N LEU A 130 -4.72 11.61 -2.89
CA LEU A 130 -5.68 11.06 -3.85
C LEU A 130 -6.73 10.18 -3.13
N LEU A 131 -6.30 9.29 -2.23
CA LEU A 131 -7.21 8.46 -1.43
C LEU A 131 -8.15 9.31 -0.54
N GLN A 132 -7.61 10.34 0.11
CA GLN A 132 -8.40 11.29 0.90
C GLN A 132 -9.42 12.05 0.07
N TYR A 133 -9.07 12.43 -1.16
CA TYR A 133 -10.01 13.01 -2.09
C TYR A 133 -11.15 12.02 -2.38
N GLY A 134 -10.84 10.76 -2.69
CA GLY A 134 -11.84 9.73 -2.95
C GLY A 134 -12.77 9.46 -1.77
N MET A 135 -12.25 9.47 -0.53
CA MET A 135 -13.04 9.27 0.69
C MET A 135 -14.13 10.34 0.92
N LYS A 136 -14.04 11.51 0.26
CA LYS A 136 -15.10 12.53 0.30
C LYS A 136 -16.34 12.15 -0.52
N TYR A 137 -16.18 11.28 -1.51
CA TYR A 137 -17.23 10.92 -2.47
C TYR A 137 -17.65 9.46 -2.33
N ARG A 138 -16.68 8.55 -2.27
CA ARG A 138 -16.86 7.10 -2.12
C ARG A 138 -16.97 6.72 -0.65
N THR A 139 -18.02 7.19 0.01
CA THR A 139 -18.19 7.09 1.48
C THR A 139 -18.38 5.66 1.99
N TRP A 140 -18.72 4.72 1.11
CA TRP A 140 -18.89 3.29 1.40
C TRP A 140 -17.62 2.46 1.15
N ASP A 141 -16.66 3.01 0.43
CA ASP A 141 -15.51 2.26 -0.08
C ASP A 141 -14.44 2.13 1.00
N TRP A 142 -14.42 0.96 1.66
CA TRP A 142 -13.48 0.66 2.72
C TRP A 142 -12.04 0.46 2.22
N TYR A 143 -11.82 0.22 0.91
CA TYR A 143 -10.46 0.05 0.39
C TYR A 143 -9.66 1.35 0.48
N LEU A 144 -10.28 2.51 0.29
CA LEU A 144 -9.60 3.80 0.37
C LEU A 144 -8.97 4.06 1.76
N PRO A 145 -9.73 3.99 2.87
CA PRO A 145 -9.13 4.09 4.20
C PRO A 145 -8.21 2.91 4.50
N PHE A 146 -8.48 1.69 4.01
CA PHE A 146 -7.55 0.56 4.20
C PHE A 146 -6.16 0.85 3.60
N TYR A 147 -6.10 1.33 2.36
CA TYR A 147 -4.85 1.69 1.69
C TYR A 147 -4.15 2.88 2.35
N ALA A 148 -4.92 3.90 2.76
CA ALA A 148 -4.36 5.03 3.51
C ALA A 148 -3.76 4.56 4.84
N GLY A 149 -4.46 3.68 5.56
CA GLY A 149 -3.98 3.05 6.79
C GLY A 149 -2.70 2.26 6.57
N PHE A 150 -2.64 1.45 5.51
CA PHE A 150 -1.44 0.71 5.11
C PHE A 150 -0.27 1.65 4.84
N ASN A 151 -0.49 2.73 4.07
CA ASN A 151 0.56 3.68 3.74
C ASN A 151 1.13 4.36 4.98
N HIS A 152 0.24 4.76 5.91
CA HIS A 152 0.64 5.37 7.17
C HIS A 152 1.44 4.40 8.05
N ALA A 153 1.00 3.15 8.17
CA ALA A 153 1.69 2.15 8.98
C ALA A 153 3.02 1.68 8.38
N TYR A 154 3.01 1.32 7.10
CA TYR A 154 4.12 0.63 6.45
C TYR A 154 5.20 1.60 5.98
N PHE A 155 4.83 2.63 5.20
CA PHE A 155 5.79 3.56 4.60
C PHE A 155 6.12 4.74 5.51
N LEU A 156 5.13 5.33 6.18
CA LEU A 156 5.31 6.58 6.94
C LEU A 156 5.61 6.36 8.43
N LYS A 157 5.38 5.15 8.96
CA LYS A 157 5.47 4.81 10.39
C LYS A 157 4.61 5.71 11.29
N ASP A 158 3.54 6.29 10.73
CA ASP A 158 2.56 7.10 11.45
C ASP A 158 1.44 6.17 11.95
N PHE A 159 1.71 5.47 13.05
CA PHE A 159 0.78 4.48 13.60
C PHE A 159 -0.51 5.10 14.09
N LYS A 160 -0.48 6.36 14.56
CA LYS A 160 -1.68 7.07 14.99
C LYS A 160 -2.66 7.25 13.82
N LYS A 161 -2.20 7.80 12.69
CA LYS A 161 -3.07 7.94 11.51
C LYS A 161 -3.44 6.58 10.92
N ALA A 162 -2.54 5.61 10.95
CA ALA A 162 -2.87 4.26 10.49
C ALA A 162 -4.07 3.70 11.25
N ALA A 163 -4.09 3.84 12.59
CA ALA A 163 -5.20 3.42 13.42
C ALA A 163 -6.52 4.14 13.07
N GLU A 164 -6.48 5.46 12.86
CA GLU A 164 -7.66 6.24 12.46
C GLU A 164 -8.26 5.71 11.16
N TYR A 165 -7.43 5.46 10.15
CA TYR A 165 -7.87 4.93 8.86
C TYR A 165 -8.35 3.49 8.95
N TYR A 166 -7.64 2.61 9.68
CA TYR A 166 -8.12 1.23 9.86
C TYR A 166 -9.41 1.16 10.66
N ARG A 167 -9.61 2.06 11.64
CA ARG A 167 -10.89 2.18 12.34
C ARG A 167 -12.00 2.52 11.34
N ARG A 168 -11.77 3.51 10.48
CA ARG A 168 -12.73 3.87 9.43
C ARG A 168 -12.99 2.71 8.46
N ALA A 169 -11.96 1.97 8.06
CA ALA A 169 -12.12 0.79 7.22
C ALA A 169 -12.93 -0.32 7.92
N GLY A 170 -12.75 -0.50 9.23
CA GLY A 170 -13.52 -1.45 10.05
C GLY A 170 -14.97 -1.03 10.22
N GLU A 171 -15.25 0.26 10.47
CA GLU A 171 -16.61 0.81 10.52
C GLU A 171 -17.38 0.56 9.22
N LEU A 172 -16.70 0.68 8.07
CA LEU A 172 -17.32 0.51 6.75
C LEU A 172 -17.47 -0.96 6.35
N SER A 173 -16.48 -1.80 6.64
CA SER A 173 -16.48 -3.19 6.17
C SER A 173 -17.06 -4.19 7.16
N GLY A 174 -17.08 -3.87 8.45
CA GLY A 174 -17.38 -4.82 9.53
C GLY A 174 -16.38 -5.97 9.66
N GLN A 175 -15.27 -5.96 8.92
CA GLN A 175 -14.31 -7.06 8.89
C GLN A 175 -13.40 -7.03 10.12
N GLU A 176 -13.24 -8.21 10.74
CA GLU A 176 -12.39 -8.40 11.93
C GLU A 176 -10.96 -7.91 11.70
N LEU A 177 -10.39 -8.15 10.52
CA LEU A 177 -9.03 -7.76 10.20
C LEU A 177 -8.80 -6.25 10.34
N HIS A 178 -9.71 -5.41 9.82
CA HIS A 178 -9.54 -3.96 9.89
C HIS A 178 -9.69 -3.45 11.31
N ILE A 179 -10.65 -4.00 12.05
CA ILE A 179 -10.85 -3.70 13.47
C ILE A 179 -9.61 -4.09 14.28
N SER A 180 -9.07 -5.28 14.03
CA SER A 180 -7.84 -5.77 14.64
C SER A 180 -6.64 -4.85 14.37
N LEU A 181 -6.46 -4.42 13.11
CA LEU A 181 -5.39 -3.51 12.72
C LEU A 181 -5.55 -2.13 13.39
N ALA A 182 -6.77 -1.62 13.52
CA ALA A 182 -7.01 -0.36 14.24
C ALA A 182 -6.57 -0.46 15.71
N GLY A 183 -6.98 -1.52 16.42
CA GLY A 183 -6.58 -1.78 17.80
C GLY A 183 -5.05 -1.94 17.94
N ARG A 184 -4.43 -2.70 17.02
CA ARG A 184 -2.98 -2.87 16.97
C ARG A 184 -2.29 -1.52 16.84
N TYR A 185 -2.62 -0.71 15.85
CA TYR A 185 -1.92 0.55 15.63
C TYR A 185 -2.21 1.62 16.68
N LEU A 186 -3.37 1.56 17.37
CA LEU A 186 -3.59 2.36 18.58
C LEU A 186 -2.55 2.01 19.65
N GLN A 187 -2.35 0.73 19.95
CA GLN A 187 -1.36 0.30 20.94
C GLN A 187 0.08 0.61 20.47
N GLU A 188 0.41 0.33 19.21
CA GLU A 188 1.74 0.61 18.64
C GLU A 188 2.10 2.09 18.70
N SER A 189 1.10 2.99 18.62
CA SER A 189 1.26 4.43 18.77
C SER A 189 1.37 4.93 20.23
N GLY A 190 1.44 4.02 21.21
CA GLY A 190 1.47 4.33 22.64
C GLY A 190 0.11 4.69 23.24
N GLN A 191 -0.98 4.57 22.48
CA GLN A 191 -2.34 4.89 22.91
C GLN A 191 -3.05 3.63 23.46
N THR A 192 -2.39 2.88 24.35
CA THR A 192 -2.88 1.60 24.90
C THR A 192 -4.28 1.70 25.51
N ASN A 193 -4.59 2.78 26.24
CA ASN A 193 -5.94 3.00 26.79
C ASN A 193 -7.01 3.18 25.71
N LEU A 194 -6.69 3.88 24.61
CA LEU A 194 -7.63 4.02 23.50
C LEU A 194 -7.81 2.69 22.77
N ALA A 195 -6.76 1.88 22.65
CA ALA A 195 -6.85 0.53 22.11
C ALA A 195 -7.78 -0.36 22.94
N ILE A 196 -7.65 -0.33 24.27
CA ILE A 196 -8.53 -1.04 25.23
C ILE A 196 -9.97 -0.57 25.08
N GLY A 197 -10.22 0.74 25.13
CA GLY A 197 -11.56 1.31 25.00
C GLY A 197 -12.22 0.96 23.66
N TYR A 198 -11.45 1.02 22.58
CA TYR A 198 -11.89 0.63 21.25
C TYR A 198 -12.29 -0.85 21.17
N LEU A 199 -11.44 -1.78 21.67
CA LEU A 199 -11.75 -3.20 21.66
C LEU A 199 -12.98 -3.53 22.51
N ARG A 200 -13.15 -2.90 23.67
CA ARG A 200 -14.36 -3.06 24.50
C ARG A 200 -15.63 -2.67 23.73
N ALA A 201 -15.60 -1.55 22.99
CA ALA A 201 -16.72 -1.15 22.15
C ALA A 201 -17.01 -2.17 21.05
N MET A 202 -15.98 -2.70 20.39
CA MET A 202 -16.13 -3.71 19.33
C MET A 202 -16.62 -5.06 19.84
N ILE A 203 -16.21 -5.47 21.04
CA ILE A 203 -16.73 -6.69 21.72
C ILE A 203 -18.23 -6.55 21.99
N ALA A 204 -18.64 -5.39 22.51
CA ALA A 204 -20.03 -5.10 22.84
C ALA A 204 -20.94 -5.04 21.60
N SER A 205 -20.43 -4.55 20.46
CA SER A 205 -21.19 -4.45 19.21
C SER A 205 -21.05 -5.65 18.27
N SER A 206 -20.11 -6.57 18.51
CA SER A 206 -19.90 -7.72 17.63
C SER A 206 -21.04 -8.71 17.78
N HIS A 207 -21.57 -9.21 16.66
CA HIS A 207 -22.51 -10.35 16.63
C HIS A 207 -21.83 -11.68 16.28
N ASN A 208 -20.58 -11.64 15.82
CA ASN A 208 -19.80 -12.82 15.47
C ASN A 208 -18.98 -13.26 16.69
N GLU A 209 -19.27 -14.45 17.19
CA GLU A 209 -18.63 -15.02 18.38
C GLU A 209 -17.12 -15.26 18.19
N THR A 210 -16.69 -15.69 17.00
CA THR A 210 -15.26 -15.88 16.70
C THR A 210 -14.52 -14.55 16.73
N ALA A 211 -15.06 -13.51 16.10
CA ALA A 211 -14.48 -12.17 16.13
C ALA A 211 -14.46 -11.60 17.55
N ARG A 212 -15.53 -11.82 18.32
CA ARG A 212 -15.61 -11.42 19.73
C ARG A 212 -14.49 -12.04 20.56
N LYS A 213 -14.29 -13.35 20.48
CA LYS A 213 -13.19 -14.06 21.16
C LYS A 213 -11.81 -13.55 20.75
N SER A 214 -11.62 -13.25 19.46
CA SER A 214 -10.37 -12.66 18.95
C SER A 214 -10.11 -11.26 19.57
N PHE A 215 -11.15 -10.44 19.69
CA PHE A 215 -11.06 -9.13 20.34
C PHE A 215 -10.83 -9.24 21.86
N GLU A 216 -11.49 -10.17 22.55
CA GLU A 216 -11.27 -10.45 23.98
C GLU A 216 -9.83 -10.91 24.25
N THR A 217 -9.31 -11.81 23.42
CA THR A 217 -7.90 -12.24 23.48
C THR A 217 -6.96 -11.04 23.38
N ARG A 218 -7.20 -10.15 22.41
CA ARG A 218 -6.38 -8.95 22.23
C ARG A 218 -6.55 -7.94 23.37
N LEU A 219 -7.77 -7.78 23.88
CA LEU A 219 -8.08 -6.92 25.01
C LEU A 219 -7.29 -7.35 26.25
N ASN A 220 -7.32 -8.65 26.58
CA ASN A 220 -6.56 -9.21 27.70
C ASN A 220 -5.06 -8.95 27.56
N ALA A 221 -4.51 -9.10 26.35
CA ALA A 221 -3.11 -8.78 26.10
C ALA A 221 -2.80 -7.28 26.35
N PHE A 222 -3.67 -6.37 25.88
CA PHE A 222 -3.49 -4.93 26.08
C PHE A 222 -3.71 -4.48 27.52
N GLU A 223 -4.59 -5.14 28.28
CA GLU A 223 -4.72 -4.93 29.72
C GLU A 223 -3.43 -5.34 30.45
N GLY A 224 -2.81 -6.46 30.07
CA GLY A 224 -1.49 -6.86 30.55
C GLY A 224 -0.40 -5.82 30.24
N VAL A 225 -0.35 -5.33 29.00
CA VAL A 225 0.53 -4.22 28.58
C VAL A 225 0.30 -3.01 29.50
N ARG A 226 -0.95 -2.62 29.71
CA ARG A 226 -1.32 -1.45 30.51
C ARG A 226 -0.90 -1.59 31.97
N MET A 227 -1.06 -2.77 32.56
CA MET A 227 -0.60 -3.04 33.92
C MET A 227 0.90 -2.79 34.07
N ILE A 228 1.69 -3.26 33.10
CA ILE A 228 3.14 -3.07 33.08
C ILE A 228 3.51 -1.61 32.83
N GLU A 229 2.83 -0.91 31.90
CA GLU A 229 3.04 0.53 31.66
C GLU A 229 2.84 1.35 32.93
N ILE A 230 1.75 1.09 33.67
CA ILE A 230 1.46 1.77 34.94
C ILE A 230 2.54 1.48 35.99
N ALA A 231 3.02 0.23 36.07
CA ALA A 231 4.11 -0.15 36.97
C ALA A 231 5.43 0.54 36.59
N ARG A 232 5.77 0.56 35.30
CA ARG A 232 6.93 1.27 34.73
C ARG A 232 6.89 2.76 35.07
N ASP A 233 5.77 3.42 34.81
CA ASP A 233 5.63 4.85 35.04
C ASP A 233 5.76 5.22 36.54
N ARG A 234 5.19 4.38 37.43
CA ARG A 234 5.38 4.52 38.88
C ARG A 234 6.84 4.29 39.30
N PHE A 235 7.50 3.28 38.74
CA PHE A 235 8.91 2.99 38.98
C PHE A 235 9.77 4.19 38.58
N ARG A 236 9.57 4.71 37.37
CA ARG A 236 10.28 5.89 36.86
C ARG A 236 10.09 7.11 37.75
N GLY A 237 8.85 7.38 38.16
CA GLY A 237 8.55 8.50 39.06
C GLY A 237 9.26 8.40 40.42
N LYS A 238 9.43 7.19 40.96
CA LYS A 238 10.03 6.96 42.28
C LYS A 238 11.55 6.74 42.26
N LYS A 239 12.10 6.19 41.18
CA LYS A 239 13.52 5.82 41.06
C LYS A 239 14.32 6.76 40.17
N GLY A 240 13.66 7.64 39.40
CA GLY A 240 14.33 8.59 38.50
C GLY A 240 15.00 7.95 37.28
N ARG A 241 14.75 6.67 37.00
CA ARG A 241 15.25 5.95 35.83
C ARG A 241 14.21 4.96 35.30
N GLU A 242 14.35 4.54 34.05
CA GLU A 242 13.56 3.44 33.51
C GLU A 242 13.93 2.10 34.19
N PRO A 243 12.97 1.19 34.36
CA PRO A 243 13.24 -0.19 34.77
C PRO A 243 13.95 -0.95 33.64
N LEU A 244 14.87 -1.84 34.01
CA LEU A 244 15.65 -2.67 33.09
C LEU A 244 14.83 -3.81 32.49
N SER A 245 13.79 -4.26 33.19
CA SER A 245 12.94 -5.36 32.75
C SER A 245 11.60 -5.39 33.49
N VAL A 246 10.64 -6.14 32.96
CA VAL A 246 9.38 -6.44 33.66
C VAL A 246 9.65 -7.23 34.95
N ALA A 247 10.67 -8.08 34.97
CA ALA A 247 11.07 -8.81 36.18
C ALA A 247 11.59 -7.89 37.29
N GLU A 248 12.25 -6.78 36.95
CA GLU A 248 12.63 -5.76 37.94
C GLU A 248 11.40 -5.13 38.57
N LEU A 249 10.36 -4.81 37.78
CA LEU A 249 9.11 -4.25 38.28
C LEU A 249 8.42 -5.18 39.29
N LEU A 250 8.46 -6.49 39.04
CA LEU A 250 7.95 -7.51 39.95
C LEU A 250 8.79 -7.57 41.24
N LYS A 251 10.13 -7.72 41.12
CA LYS A 251 11.04 -7.83 42.28
C LYS A 251 11.04 -6.58 43.16
N SER A 252 10.84 -5.40 42.56
CA SER A 252 10.80 -4.12 43.27
C SER A 252 9.41 -3.77 43.82
N GLY A 253 8.40 -4.63 43.61
CA GLY A 253 7.05 -4.47 44.14
C GLY A 253 6.19 -3.41 43.45
N PHE A 254 6.60 -2.92 42.26
CA PHE A 254 5.77 -1.99 41.47
C PHE A 254 4.73 -2.72 40.61
N LEU A 255 4.97 -4.01 40.34
CA LEU A 255 4.05 -4.92 39.69
C LEU A 255 3.75 -6.07 40.65
N GLU A 256 2.48 -6.32 40.96
CA GLU A 256 2.07 -7.34 41.93
C GLU A 256 2.20 -8.75 41.36
N THR A 257 1.74 -8.93 40.12
CA THR A 257 1.75 -10.21 39.42
C THR A 257 2.18 -10.00 37.98
N LEU A 258 2.88 -10.99 37.41
CA LEU A 258 3.26 -10.95 36.00
C LEU A 258 2.03 -11.31 35.16
N PRO A 259 1.51 -10.40 34.30
CA PRO A 259 0.38 -10.74 33.44
C PRO A 259 0.81 -11.80 32.40
N SER A 260 -0.08 -12.74 32.12
CA SER A 260 0.12 -13.73 31.06
C SER A 260 -0.23 -13.13 29.70
N ASP A 261 0.58 -13.39 28.69
CA ASP A 261 0.23 -13.06 27.30
C ASP A 261 -0.69 -14.17 26.75
N PRO A 262 -1.95 -13.88 26.41
CA PRO A 262 -2.88 -14.87 25.91
C PRO A 262 -2.47 -15.46 24.55
N TYR A 263 -1.51 -14.87 23.84
CA TYR A 263 -0.92 -15.41 22.62
C TYR A 263 0.26 -16.37 22.87
N GLY A 264 0.64 -16.60 24.14
CA GLY A 264 1.72 -17.51 24.52
C GLY A 264 3.12 -16.88 24.54
N GLY A 265 3.21 -15.55 24.46
CA GLY A 265 4.47 -14.81 24.55
C GLY A 265 4.87 -14.44 25.98
N GLN A 266 5.91 -13.62 26.10
CA GLN A 266 6.35 -13.01 27.34
C GLN A 266 6.48 -11.50 27.14
N PHE A 267 5.97 -10.73 28.10
CA PHE A 267 6.09 -9.28 28.08
C PHE A 267 7.52 -8.83 28.42
N TYR A 268 7.98 -7.81 27.71
CA TYR A 268 9.28 -7.18 27.91
C TYR A 268 9.19 -5.67 27.68
N LEU A 269 10.24 -4.95 28.07
CA LEU A 269 10.40 -3.52 27.81
C LEU A 269 11.38 -3.32 26.66
N GLU A 270 10.98 -2.54 25.67
CA GLU A 270 11.86 -2.04 24.62
C GLU A 270 12.81 -0.96 25.17
N PRO A 271 13.91 -0.63 24.45
CA PRO A 271 14.87 0.37 24.89
C PRO A 271 14.28 1.76 25.15
N ASP A 272 13.18 2.10 24.48
CA ASP A 272 12.42 3.35 24.65
C ASP A 272 11.41 3.29 25.82
N GLY A 273 11.39 2.17 26.55
CA GLY A 273 10.48 1.90 27.66
C GLY A 273 9.12 1.35 27.21
N LYS A 274 8.83 1.20 25.91
CA LYS A 274 7.56 0.64 25.43
C LYS A 274 7.40 -0.81 25.88
N VAL A 275 6.17 -1.17 26.27
CA VAL A 275 5.85 -2.54 26.65
C VAL A 275 5.43 -3.32 25.41
N SER A 276 6.12 -4.44 25.16
CA SER A 276 5.89 -5.32 24.02
C SER A 276 5.87 -6.79 24.47
N THR A 277 5.48 -7.70 23.57
CA THR A 277 5.48 -9.16 23.83
C THR A 277 6.16 -9.93 22.70
N THR A 278 6.82 -11.03 23.04
CA THR A 278 7.49 -11.90 22.07
C THR A 278 6.54 -12.53 21.04
N SER A 279 5.25 -12.66 21.35
CA SER A 279 4.23 -13.13 20.41
C SER A 279 3.85 -12.11 19.33
N LYS A 280 4.24 -10.84 19.52
CA LYS A 280 3.79 -9.70 18.68
C LYS A 280 2.25 -9.59 18.58
N PHE A 281 1.55 -9.98 19.66
CA PHE A 281 0.09 -9.95 19.75
C PHE A 281 -0.60 -10.80 18.66
N ALA A 282 0.03 -11.90 18.27
CA ALA A 282 -0.45 -12.84 17.29
C ALA A 282 -0.14 -14.27 17.72
N PHE A 283 -1.03 -15.21 17.43
CA PHE A 283 -0.73 -16.62 17.61
C PHE A 283 0.40 -17.01 16.66
N GLY A 284 1.46 -17.62 17.20
CA GLY A 284 2.52 -18.20 16.39
C GLY A 284 1.92 -19.17 15.38
N GLY A 285 2.20 -18.97 14.10
CA GLY A 285 1.75 -19.89 13.07
C GLY A 285 2.31 -21.27 13.37
N LYS A 286 1.45 -22.24 13.67
CA LYS A 286 1.78 -23.62 13.30
C LYS A 286 1.86 -23.59 11.77
N THR A 287 3.08 -23.50 11.24
CA THR A 287 3.35 -23.97 9.88
C THR A 287 2.76 -25.36 9.79
N LYS A 288 1.62 -25.47 9.08
CA LYS A 288 1.21 -26.74 8.50
C LYS A 288 2.10 -27.00 7.29
#